data_AF-A0A060CEZ8-F1
#
_entry.id   AF-A0A060CEZ8-F1
#
_cell.length_a   1.000
_cell.length_b   1.000
_cell.length_c   1.000
_cell.angle_alpha   90.00
_cell.angle_beta   90.00
_cell.angle_gamma   90.00
#
_symmetry.space_group_name_H-M   'P 1'
#
loop_
_entity.id
_entity.type
_entity.pdbx_description
1 polymer ?
#
loop_
_entity_poly.entity_id
_entity_poly.type
_entity_poly.pdbx_seq_one_letter_code
_entity_poly.pdbx_strand_id
1 'polypeptide(L)' 'MDQGDSDPFLAEQLQPAVLAEIARQKSWPLTLRIQSGYDHSYYFIASFIEDHLRFHAQYLLN' A
#
# COMPACT_ATOMS: atom_id res chain seq x y z
N MET A 1 1.08 -2.09 2.67
CA MET A 1 0.35 -1.60 1.49
C MET A 1 0.97 -0.30 1.04
N ASP A 2 1.15 -0.13 -0.26
CA ASP A 2 1.61 1.12 -0.87
C ASP A 2 0.49 1.70 -1.72
N GLN A 3 0.33 3.02 -1.67
CA GLN A 3 -0.62 3.77 -2.50
C GLN A 3 0.07 4.98 -3.09
N GLY A 4 0.00 5.15 -4.40
CA GLY A 4 0.38 6.38 -5.08
C GLY A 4 -0.60 7.52 -4.76
N ASP A 5 -0.10 8.72 -4.41
CA ASP A 5 -0.95 9.89 -4.15
C ASP A 5 -1.44 10.60 -5.41
N SER A 6 -0.87 10.27 -6.56
CA SER A 6 -1.24 10.78 -7.89
C SER A 6 -2.10 9.76 -8.66
N ASP A 7 -2.60 8.74 -7.96
CA ASP A 7 -3.52 7.75 -8.49
C ASP A 7 -4.91 8.39 -8.73
N PRO A 8 -5.42 8.41 -9.98
CA PRO A 8 -6.70 9.04 -10.29
C PRO A 8 -7.90 8.36 -9.61
N PHE A 9 -7.75 7.15 -9.09
CA PHE A 9 -8.81 6.39 -8.43
C PHE A 9 -8.79 6.51 -6.90
N LEU A 10 -7.83 7.27 -6.34
CA LEU A 10 -7.57 7.35 -4.90
C LEU A 10 -8.80 7.69 -4.07
N ALA A 11 -9.51 8.77 -4.43
CA ALA A 11 -10.59 9.31 -3.61
C ALA A 11 -11.94 8.60 -3.83
N GLU A 12 -12.23 8.16 -5.06
CA GLU A 12 -13.54 7.62 -5.42
C GLU A 12 -13.63 6.10 -5.31
N GLN A 13 -12.52 5.38 -5.49
CA GLN A 13 -12.54 3.91 -5.54
C GLN A 13 -11.67 3.27 -4.46
N LEU A 14 -10.45 3.77 -4.25
CA LEU A 14 -9.46 3.05 -3.42
C LEU A 14 -9.60 3.37 -1.92
N GLN A 15 -9.74 4.66 -1.58
CA GLN A 15 -10.03 5.16 -0.23
C GLN A 15 -9.20 4.48 0.90
N PRO A 16 -7.86 4.39 0.77
CA PRO A 16 -7.01 3.64 1.72
C PRO A 16 -7.05 4.20 3.15
N ALA A 17 -7.41 5.48 3.30
CA ALA A 17 -7.60 6.12 4.60
C ALA A 17 -8.72 5.47 5.42
N VAL A 18 -9.77 4.95 4.77
CA VAL A 18 -10.87 4.23 5.44
C VAL A 18 -10.34 2.94 6.07
N LEU A 19 -9.53 2.17 5.32
CA LEU A 19 -8.90 0.96 5.83
C LEU A 19 -7.92 1.28 6.98
N ALA A 20 -7.13 2.34 6.84
CA ALA A 20 -6.17 2.76 7.86
C ALA A 20 -6.85 3.13 9.18
N GLU A 21 -7.97 3.85 9.11
CA GLU A 21 -8.74 4.23 10.30
C GLU A 21 -9.33 3.01 11.00
N ILE A 22 -9.90 2.05 10.25
CA ILE A 22 -10.42 0.81 10.85
C ILE A 22 -9.29 -0.04 11.45
N ALA A 23 -8.14 -0.16 10.78
CA ALA A 23 -6.99 -0.88 11.30
C ALA A 23 -6.49 -0.26 12.62
N ARG A 24 -6.41 1.07 12.69
CA ARG A 24 -6.06 1.82 13.91
C ARG A 24 -7.06 1.54 15.04
N GLN A 25 -8.36 1.62 14.77
CA GLN A 25 -9.41 1.34 15.76
C GLN A 25 -9.35 -0.11 16.29
N LYS A 26 -8.95 -1.05 15.45
CA LYS A 26 -8.84 -2.48 15.80
C LYS A 26 -7.47 -2.88 16.34
N SER A 27 -6.52 -1.95 16.45
CA SER A 27 -5.11 -2.24 16.76
C SER A 27 -4.53 -3.33 15.84
N TRP A 28 -4.95 -3.33 14.57
CA TRP A 28 -4.46 -4.26 13.56
C TRP A 28 -3.10 -3.77 13.02
N PRO A 29 -2.09 -4.63 12.84
CA PRO A 29 -0.76 -4.23 12.41
C PRO A 29 -0.69 -3.91 10.90
N LEU A 30 -1.43 -2.89 10.47
CA LEU A 30 -1.36 -2.38 9.10
C LEU A 30 -0.22 -1.37 8.96
N THR A 31 0.65 -1.60 7.98
CA THR A 31 1.56 -0.57 7.46
C THR A 31 1.04 -0.05 6.13
N LEU A 32 0.61 1.22 6.10
CA LEU A 32 0.24 1.94 4.88
C LEU A 32 1.32 3.00 4.57
N ARG A 33 1.90 2.93 3.38
CA ARG A 33 2.87 3.91 2.86
C ARG A 33 2.24 4.68 1.71
N ILE A 34 2.27 6.01 1.78
CA ILE A 34 1.85 6.88 0.68
C ILE A 34 3.09 7.23 -0.15
N GLN A 35 3.02 6.97 -1.45
CA GLN A 35 4.14 7.14 -2.39
C GLN A 35 3.87 8.36 -3.26
N SER A 36 4.62 9.43 -3.00
CA SER A 36 4.34 10.72 -3.63
C SER A 36 4.73 10.76 -5.11
N GLY A 37 3.83 11.29 -5.94
CA GLY A 37 3.99 11.39 -7.39
C GLY A 37 3.72 10.09 -8.16
N TYR A 38 3.41 8.99 -7.47
CA TYR A 38 3.14 7.70 -8.11
C TYR A 38 1.66 7.56 -8.48
N ASP A 39 1.42 6.92 -9.62
CA ASP A 39 0.10 6.71 -10.22
C ASP A 39 -0.38 5.25 -10.06
N HIS A 40 -1.35 4.84 -10.89
CA HIS A 40 -1.92 3.48 -10.90
C HIS A 40 -1.21 2.51 -11.86
N SER A 41 -0.03 2.86 -12.38
CA SER A 41 0.62 2.10 -13.44
C SER A 41 1.46 0.92 -12.93
N TYR A 42 1.85 0.04 -13.85
CA TYR A 42 2.87 -0.96 -13.55
C TYR A 42 4.24 -0.37 -13.21
N TYR A 43 4.54 0.90 -13.58
CA TYR A 43 5.76 1.56 -13.13
C TYR A 43 5.74 1.79 -11.62
N PHE A 44 4.60 2.22 -11.06
CA PHE A 44 4.42 2.31 -9.62
C PHE A 44 4.60 0.95 -8.94
N ILE A 45 3.92 -0.09 -9.43
CA ILE A 45 4.02 -1.44 -8.87
C ILE A 45 5.47 -1.93 -8.87
N ALA A 46 6.15 -1.84 -10.02
CA ALA A 46 7.52 -2.32 -10.18
C ALA A 46 8.51 -1.56 -9.27
N SER A 47 8.24 -0.31 -8.93
CA SER A 47 9.11 0.50 -8.07
C SER A 47 9.17 -0.01 -6.63
N PHE A 48 8.12 -0.69 -6.16
CA PHE A 48 8.01 -1.15 -4.77
C PHE A 48 7.83 -2.67 -4.63
N ILE A 49 7.75 -3.42 -5.73
CA ILE A 49 7.50 -4.86 -5.68
C ILE A 49 8.59 -5.64 -4.93
N GLU A 50 9.85 -5.19 -5.00
CA GLU A 50 10.94 -5.83 -4.26
C GLU A 50 10.72 -5.77 -2.74
N ASP A 51 10.32 -4.61 -2.21
CA ASP A 51 10.01 -4.45 -0.78
C ASP A 51 8.89 -5.41 -0.34
N HIS A 52 7.85 -5.55 -1.18
CA HIS A 52 6.73 -6.46 -0.91
C HIS A 52 7.18 -7.92 -0.93
N LEU A 53 8.02 -8.30 -1.89
CA LEU A 53 8.58 -9.65 -1.95
C LEU A 53 9.43 -9.95 -0.71
N ARG A 54 10.27 -9.00 -0.26
CA ARG A 54 11.07 -9.15 0.96
C ARG A 54 10.20 -9.25 2.21
N PHE A 55 9.14 -8.44 2.30
CA PHE A 55 8.15 -8.55 3.37
C PHE A 55 7.53 -9.96 3.40
N HIS A 56 7.04 -10.47 2.25
CA HIS A 56 6.42 -11.78 2.21
C HIS A 56 7.41 -12.93 2.47
N ALA A 57 8.66 -12.82 2.00
CA ALA A 57 9.70 -13.81 2.24
C ALA A 57 9.92 -14.08 3.74
N GLN A 58 9.77 -13.06 4.61
CA GLN A 58 9.86 -13.19 6.07
C GLN A 58 8.81 -14.11 6.69
N TYR A 59 7.74 -14.46 5.96
CA TYR A 59 6.65 -15.32 6.45
C TYR A 59 6.47 -16.59 5.63
N LEU A 60 6.95 -16.61 4.38
CA LEU A 60 6.82 -17.74 3.46
C LEU A 60 8.05 -18.65 3.42
N LEU A 61 9.23 -18.14 3.80
CA LEU A 61 10.48 -18.90 3.80
C LEU A 61 10.97 -19.24 5.20
N ASN A 62 10.10 -19.08 6.21
CA ASN A 62 10.34 -19.55 7.57
C ASN A 62 9.92 -21.01 7.74
#